data_AF-A0A961RLX2-F1
#
_entry.id   AF-A0A961RLX2-F1
#
_cell.length_a   1.000
_cell.length_b   1.000
_cell.length_c   1.000
_cell.angle_alpha   90.00
_cell.angle_beta   90.00
_cell.angle_gamma   90.00
#
_symmetry.space_group_name_H-M   'P 1'
#
loop_
_entity.id
_entity.type
_entity.pdbx_description
1 polymer ?
#
loop_
_entity_poly.entity_id
_entity_poly.type
_entity_poly.pdbx_seq_one_letter_code
_entity_poly.pdbx_strand_id
1 'polypeptide(L)'
;DMVKDGLPVMNEDGTPKWRMAPSPHGVYWSEGTKIGYQDAGSWTLMKSTPVDRAKAAWLYAQFVTSKTVDVKKSHVGLTFIRESTIQHDSFTERAPKLGGLVEFYRSPARVQWSPTGTNVPDYPKLAQLWWQNIGDAMSGAKTPQEALDALCAAQERVLERLERAGVQGDLGPKMNEERDPEYWLSQPGAPKAKLENEDEEPKTVSYDELIKSWQ
;
A
#
# COMPACT_ATOMS: atom_id res chain seq x y z
N ASP A 1 6.64 1.42 -17.94
CA ASP A 1 5.35 1.81 -18.55
C ASP A 1 4.68 0.55 -19.04
N MET A 2 3.53 0.20 -18.46
CA MET A 2 2.86 -1.11 -18.65
C MET A 2 1.99 -1.19 -19.91
N VAL A 3 1.74 -0.04 -20.56
CA VAL A 3 0.89 0.07 -21.77
C VAL A 3 1.63 0.70 -22.94
N LYS A 4 2.97 0.71 -22.88
CA LYS A 4 3.80 1.26 -23.96
C LYS A 4 3.65 0.39 -25.21
N ASP A 5 3.48 1.03 -26.36
CA ASP A 5 3.39 0.36 -27.65
C ASP A 5 4.64 -0.48 -27.95
N GLY A 6 4.44 -1.62 -28.60
CA GLY A 6 5.50 -2.56 -28.99
C GLY A 6 5.99 -3.48 -27.87
N LEU A 7 5.44 -3.40 -26.65
CA LEU A 7 5.73 -4.38 -25.61
C LEU A 7 5.12 -5.75 -25.96
N PRO A 8 5.78 -6.88 -25.62
CA PRO A 8 5.25 -8.23 -25.90
C PRO A 8 3.86 -8.50 -25.31
N VAL A 9 3.52 -7.78 -24.24
CA VAL A 9 2.24 -7.88 -23.51
C VAL A 9 1.13 -7.00 -24.10
N MET A 10 1.36 -6.38 -25.25
CA MET A 10 0.37 -5.59 -25.99
C MET A 10 -0.01 -6.30 -27.29
N ASN A 11 -1.25 -6.10 -27.73
CA ASN A 11 -1.74 -6.46 -29.05
C ASN A 11 -1.32 -5.41 -30.09
N GLU A 12 -1.41 -5.77 -31.38
CA GLU A 12 -1.08 -4.87 -32.48
C GLU A 12 -2.02 -3.64 -32.55
N ASP A 13 -3.25 -3.76 -32.05
CA ASP A 13 -4.23 -2.67 -31.96
C ASP A 13 -4.00 -1.70 -30.78
N GLY A 14 -2.96 -1.95 -29.98
CA GLY A 14 -2.60 -1.15 -28.81
C GLY A 14 -3.39 -1.48 -27.54
N THR A 15 -4.16 -2.57 -27.52
CA THR A 15 -4.82 -3.07 -26.29
C THR A 15 -3.89 -4.00 -25.51
N PRO A 16 -3.98 -4.07 -24.17
CA PRO A 16 -3.19 -5.01 -23.38
C PRO A 16 -3.68 -6.45 -23.53
N LYS A 17 -2.76 -7.42 -23.52
CA LYS A 17 -3.04 -8.87 -23.42
C LYS A 17 -3.43 -9.31 -22.01
N TRP A 18 -3.46 -8.38 -21.07
CA TRP A 18 -3.69 -8.60 -19.65
C TRP A 18 -4.83 -7.71 -19.16
N ARG A 19 -5.37 -8.05 -17.99
CA ARG A 19 -6.38 -7.25 -17.29
C ARG A 19 -6.05 -7.22 -15.80
N MET A 20 -6.35 -6.11 -15.15
CA MET A 20 -6.38 -6.00 -13.70
C MET A 20 -7.54 -6.83 -13.18
N ALA A 21 -7.29 -7.56 -12.09
CA ALA A 21 -8.29 -8.33 -11.38
C ALA A 21 -8.27 -7.96 -9.90
N PRO A 22 -9.38 -8.17 -9.16
CA PRO A 22 -9.35 -8.15 -7.71
C PRO A 22 -8.23 -9.07 -7.17
N SER A 23 -7.61 -8.67 -6.07
CA SER A 23 -6.57 -9.49 -5.45
C SER A 23 -7.19 -10.77 -4.86
N PRO A 24 -6.49 -11.90 -4.94
CA PRO A 24 -6.94 -13.15 -4.32
C PRO A 24 -6.99 -13.03 -2.80
N HIS A 25 -7.84 -13.85 -2.18
CA HIS A 25 -7.93 -13.95 -0.74
C HIS A 25 -7.07 -15.12 -0.23
N GLY A 26 -6.35 -14.88 0.86
CA GLY A 26 -5.66 -15.94 1.62
C GLY A 26 -6.55 -16.50 2.73
N VAL A 27 -6.09 -17.57 3.39
CA VAL A 27 -6.79 -18.28 4.47
C VAL A 27 -7.17 -17.39 5.67
N TYR A 28 -6.44 -16.29 5.88
CA TYR A 28 -6.69 -15.32 6.96
C TYR A 28 -7.66 -14.19 6.57
N TRP A 29 -8.13 -14.17 5.33
CA TRP A 29 -8.98 -13.09 4.84
C TRP A 29 -10.37 -13.15 5.47
N SER A 30 -10.88 -11.98 5.85
CA SER A 30 -12.28 -11.76 6.20
C SER A 30 -12.79 -10.44 5.63
N GLU A 31 -14.11 -10.25 5.56
CA GLU A 31 -14.70 -8.97 5.16
C GLU A 31 -14.10 -7.81 5.98
N GLY A 32 -13.76 -6.71 5.29
CA GLY A 32 -13.09 -5.55 5.88
C GLY A 32 -11.56 -5.61 5.90
N THR A 33 -10.93 -6.76 5.58
CA THR A 33 -9.47 -6.88 5.47
C THR A 33 -8.95 -5.95 4.37
N LYS A 34 -7.90 -5.17 4.68
CA LYS A 34 -7.21 -4.36 3.68
C LYS A 34 -6.40 -5.26 2.76
N ILE A 35 -6.51 -5.03 1.47
CA ILE A 35 -6.03 -5.93 0.41
C ILE A 35 -4.59 -5.59 -0.03
N GLY A 36 -4.14 -4.38 0.26
CA GLY A 36 -2.78 -3.95 -0.02
C GLY A 36 -2.58 -2.49 0.41
N TYR A 37 -1.41 -1.96 0.10
CA TYR A 37 -1.06 -0.56 0.36
C TYR A 37 -0.97 0.26 -0.92
N GLN A 38 -1.27 1.55 -0.82
CA GLN A 38 -1.05 2.53 -1.89
C GLN A 38 -0.03 3.58 -1.42
N ASP A 39 0.99 3.80 -2.24
CA ASP A 39 1.96 4.88 -2.02
C ASP A 39 1.31 6.23 -2.30
N ALA A 40 0.94 6.93 -1.23
CA ALA A 40 0.36 8.26 -1.28
C ALA A 40 1.44 9.33 -1.15
N GLY A 41 1.87 9.89 -2.29
CA GLY A 41 2.80 11.02 -2.31
C GLY A 41 2.21 12.27 -1.63
N SER A 42 3.03 12.99 -0.87
CA SER A 42 2.62 14.20 -0.14
C SER A 42 3.59 15.36 -0.39
N TRP A 43 3.06 16.59 -0.32
CA TRP A 43 3.88 17.80 -0.27
C TRP A 43 4.20 18.15 1.17
N THR A 44 5.49 18.14 1.52
CA THR A 44 5.94 18.47 2.88
C THR A 44 6.51 19.89 2.92
N LEU A 45 5.83 20.79 3.65
CA LEU A 45 6.34 22.13 3.94
C LEU A 45 6.93 22.15 5.36
N MET A 46 8.25 22.32 5.47
CA MET A 46 8.95 22.32 6.75
C MET A 46 8.56 23.53 7.60
N LYS A 47 8.36 23.31 8.91
CA LYS A 47 8.07 24.38 9.89
C LYS A 47 9.16 25.46 9.95
N SER A 48 10.41 25.10 9.63
CA SER A 48 11.55 26.02 9.58
C SER A 48 11.58 26.92 8.34
N THR A 49 10.76 26.64 7.32
CA THR A 49 10.70 27.44 6.10
C THR A 49 10.06 28.80 6.42
N PRO A 50 10.72 29.94 6.10
CA PRO A 50 10.09 31.25 6.26
C PRO A 50 8.74 31.33 5.56
N VAL A 51 7.74 31.92 6.22
CA VAL A 51 6.34 31.91 5.78
C VAL A 51 6.17 32.36 4.32
N ASP A 52 6.87 33.41 3.90
CA ASP A 52 6.76 33.92 2.53
C ASP A 52 7.26 32.93 1.48
N ARG A 53 8.30 32.14 1.80
CA ARG A 53 8.77 31.05 0.92
C ARG A 53 7.84 29.85 0.96
N ALA A 54 7.29 29.53 2.14
CA ALA A 54 6.32 28.44 2.29
C ALA A 54 5.04 28.71 1.48
N LYS A 55 4.57 29.96 1.43
CA LYS A 55 3.44 30.37 0.57
C LYS A 55 3.72 30.13 -0.92
N ALA A 56 4.90 30.49 -1.40
CA ALA A 56 5.29 30.25 -2.79
C ALA A 56 5.34 28.75 -3.11
N ALA A 57 5.94 27.95 -2.23
CA ALA A 57 5.97 26.49 -2.37
C ALA A 57 4.56 25.88 -2.34
N TRP A 58 3.67 26.39 -1.49
CA TRP A 58 2.27 25.98 -1.44
C TRP A 58 1.54 26.28 -2.76
N LEU A 59 1.69 27.47 -3.32
CA LEU A 59 1.10 27.83 -4.62
C LEU A 59 1.61 26.93 -5.75
N TYR A 60 2.92 26.60 -5.74
CA TYR A 60 3.49 25.67 -6.70
C TYR A 60 2.91 24.25 -6.55
N ALA A 61 2.78 23.75 -5.31
CA ALA A 61 2.13 22.47 -5.04
C ALA A 61 0.68 22.44 -5.56
N GLN A 62 -0.08 23.53 -5.37
CA GLN A 62 -1.44 23.66 -5.92
C GLN A 62 -1.45 23.66 -7.46
N PHE A 63 -0.49 24.33 -8.10
CA PHE A 63 -0.36 24.30 -9.56
C PHE A 63 -0.06 22.88 -10.07
N VAL A 64 0.93 22.18 -9.50
CA VAL A 64 1.34 20.84 -9.92
C VAL A 64 0.23 19.80 -9.70
N THR A 65 -0.62 20.01 -8.70
CA THR A 65 -1.77 19.16 -8.40
C THR A 65 -3.05 19.63 -9.07
N SER A 66 -3.07 20.75 -9.79
CA SER A 66 -4.26 21.28 -10.45
C SER A 66 -4.82 20.30 -11.49
N LYS A 67 -6.13 20.36 -11.77
CA LYS A 67 -6.81 19.40 -12.68
C LYS A 67 -6.11 19.30 -14.04
N THR A 68 -5.79 20.43 -14.68
CA THR A 68 -5.17 20.43 -16.01
C THR A 68 -3.79 19.75 -16.00
N VAL A 69 -2.96 20.05 -14.99
CA VAL A 69 -1.63 19.46 -14.87
C VAL A 69 -1.72 17.98 -14.51
N ASP A 70 -2.60 17.63 -13.56
CA ASP A 70 -2.79 16.24 -13.13
C ASP A 70 -3.34 15.35 -14.24
N VAL A 71 -4.31 15.82 -15.05
CA VAL A 71 -4.81 15.10 -16.24
C VAL A 71 -3.66 14.79 -17.20
N LYS A 72 -2.85 15.79 -17.55
CA LYS A 72 -1.71 15.58 -18.46
C LYS A 72 -0.70 14.60 -17.89
N LYS A 73 -0.34 14.74 -16.60
CA LYS A 73 0.60 13.85 -15.92
C LYS A 73 0.06 12.44 -15.82
N SER A 74 -1.21 12.26 -15.47
CA SER A 74 -1.88 10.97 -15.35
C SER A 74 -1.94 10.24 -16.69
N HIS A 75 -2.08 10.95 -17.81
CA HIS A 75 -1.98 10.32 -19.13
C HIS A 75 -0.57 9.78 -19.44
N VAL A 76 0.48 10.36 -18.85
CA VAL A 76 1.86 9.91 -19.06
C VAL A 76 2.25 8.83 -18.04
N GLY A 77 2.00 9.08 -16.76
CA GLY A 77 2.47 8.26 -15.65
C GLY A 77 1.47 7.24 -15.12
N LEU A 78 0.19 7.33 -15.49
CA LEU A 78 -0.90 6.48 -14.98
C LEU A 78 -1.06 6.51 -13.44
N THR A 79 -0.66 7.63 -12.84
CA THR A 79 -0.80 7.90 -11.40
C THR A 79 -1.78 9.05 -11.19
N PHE A 80 -2.91 8.78 -10.55
CA PHE A 80 -3.98 9.76 -10.36
C PHE A 80 -3.85 10.47 -9.01
N ILE A 81 -3.85 11.81 -9.01
CA ILE A 81 -3.86 12.59 -7.76
C ILE A 81 -5.29 13.02 -7.40
N ARG A 82 -6.11 13.36 -8.41
CA ARG A 82 -7.47 13.88 -8.18
C ARG A 82 -8.55 12.93 -8.68
N GLU A 83 -9.65 12.84 -7.94
CA GLU A 83 -10.89 12.20 -8.41
C GLU A 83 -11.37 12.81 -9.73
N SER A 84 -11.34 14.14 -9.84
CA SER A 84 -11.75 14.85 -11.07
C SER A 84 -10.91 14.52 -12.30
N THR A 85 -9.71 13.94 -12.10
CA THR A 85 -8.82 13.50 -13.19
C THR A 85 -9.22 12.12 -13.68
N ILE A 86 -9.39 11.15 -12.77
CA ILE A 86 -9.84 9.81 -13.17
C ILE A 86 -11.25 9.84 -13.78
N GLN A 87 -12.11 10.79 -13.37
CA GLN A 87 -13.44 11.00 -13.94
C GLN A 87 -13.45 11.81 -15.24
N HIS A 88 -12.30 12.26 -15.75
CA HIS A 88 -12.25 13.02 -17.00
C HIS A 88 -12.58 12.14 -18.22
N ASP A 89 -13.30 12.68 -19.21
CA ASP A 89 -13.79 11.94 -20.38
C ASP A 89 -12.67 11.27 -21.18
N SER A 90 -11.50 11.91 -21.28
CA SER A 90 -10.33 11.33 -21.95
C SER A 90 -9.84 10.01 -21.33
N PHE A 91 -10.12 9.75 -20.04
CA PHE A 91 -9.85 8.46 -19.42
C PHE A 91 -10.94 7.43 -19.70
N THR A 92 -12.19 7.86 -19.90
CA THR A 92 -13.24 6.98 -20.42
C THR A 92 -12.88 6.50 -21.84
N GLU A 93 -12.45 7.42 -22.71
CA GLU A 93 -12.02 7.08 -24.08
C GLU A 93 -10.79 6.16 -24.10
N ARG A 94 -9.85 6.35 -23.18
CA ARG A 94 -8.61 5.56 -23.11
C ARG A 94 -8.75 4.26 -22.33
N ALA A 95 -9.81 4.08 -21.53
CA ALA A 95 -9.98 2.92 -20.63
C ALA A 95 -9.73 1.55 -21.29
N PRO A 96 -10.20 1.28 -22.53
CA PRO A 96 -9.93 0.00 -23.21
C PRO A 96 -8.44 -0.32 -23.41
N LYS A 97 -7.57 0.69 -23.39
CA LYS A 97 -6.12 0.56 -23.55
C LYS A 97 -5.37 0.48 -22.20
N LEU A 98 -6.07 0.52 -21.08
CA LEU A 98 -5.49 0.59 -19.73
C LEU A 98 -5.77 -0.66 -18.88
N GLY A 99 -6.32 -1.71 -19.48
CA GLY A 99 -6.37 -3.05 -18.89
C GLY A 99 -7.11 -3.11 -17.55
N GLY A 100 -8.16 -2.31 -17.35
CA GLY A 100 -8.93 -2.31 -16.10
C GLY A 100 -8.50 -1.26 -15.07
N LEU A 101 -7.44 -0.48 -15.33
CA LEU A 101 -6.95 0.56 -14.41
C LEU A 101 -8.00 1.62 -14.11
N VAL A 102 -8.72 2.07 -15.14
CA VAL A 102 -9.72 3.15 -14.98
C VAL A 102 -10.91 2.65 -14.19
N GLU A 103 -11.35 1.43 -14.50
CA GLU A 103 -12.43 0.72 -13.84
C GLU A 103 -12.09 0.48 -12.36
N PHE A 104 -10.89 0.00 -12.05
CA PHE A 104 -10.42 -0.17 -10.69
C PHE A 104 -10.43 1.15 -9.91
N TYR A 105 -9.84 2.20 -10.47
CA TYR A 105 -9.79 3.49 -9.77
C TYR A 105 -11.14 4.20 -9.73
N ARG A 106 -12.15 3.81 -10.52
CA ARG A 106 -13.53 4.30 -10.39
C ARG A 106 -14.40 3.42 -9.50
N SER A 107 -13.94 2.21 -9.15
CA SER A 107 -14.71 1.26 -8.34
C SER A 107 -14.52 1.47 -6.83
N PRO A 108 -15.41 0.91 -6.00
CA PRO A 108 -15.24 0.89 -4.55
C PRO A 108 -13.98 0.12 -4.10
N ALA A 109 -13.45 -0.81 -4.91
CA ALA A 109 -12.31 -1.63 -4.53
C ALA A 109 -11.06 -0.80 -4.17
N ARG A 110 -10.90 0.39 -4.77
CA ARG A 110 -9.78 1.30 -4.45
C ARG A 110 -9.70 1.65 -2.95
N VAL A 111 -10.82 1.65 -2.22
CA VAL A 111 -10.87 2.01 -0.79
C VAL A 111 -10.46 0.85 0.14
N GLN A 112 -10.34 -0.37 -0.41
CA GLN A 112 -9.85 -1.53 0.32
C GLN A 112 -8.33 -1.54 0.44
N TRP A 113 -7.64 -0.59 -0.19
CA TRP A 113 -6.21 -0.39 -0.07
C TRP A 113 -5.93 0.68 0.99
N SER A 114 -4.95 0.44 1.86
CA SER A 114 -4.57 1.40 2.90
C SER A 114 -3.47 2.35 2.41
N PRO A 115 -3.48 3.63 2.82
CA PRO A 115 -2.28 4.45 2.74
C PRO A 115 -1.24 3.98 3.76
N THR A 116 0.01 4.41 3.61
CA THR A 116 1.02 4.25 4.66
C THR A 116 0.55 4.97 5.93
N GLY A 117 0.46 4.23 7.04
CA GLY A 117 0.09 4.79 8.34
C GLY A 117 1.13 5.80 8.84
N THR A 118 0.68 6.87 9.48
CA THR A 118 1.54 7.88 10.13
C THR A 118 1.96 7.49 11.55
N ASN A 119 1.56 6.30 12.00
CA ASN A 119 1.67 5.83 13.37
C ASN A 119 2.86 4.88 13.61
N VAL A 120 3.70 4.62 12.60
CA VAL A 120 4.88 3.76 12.78
C VAL A 120 6.06 4.61 13.28
N PRO A 121 6.57 4.37 14.51
CA PRO A 121 7.68 5.14 15.07
C PRO A 121 8.95 4.92 14.26
N ASP A 122 9.60 6.00 13.81
CA ASP A 122 10.87 5.96 13.06
C ASP A 122 10.84 4.89 11.93
N TYR A 123 9.78 4.90 11.12
CA TYR A 123 9.59 3.99 9.97
C TYR A 123 10.86 3.81 9.12
N PRO A 124 11.66 4.85 8.80
CA PRO A 124 12.89 4.67 8.03
C PRO A 124 13.89 3.68 8.65
N LYS A 125 14.01 3.64 9.99
CA LYS A 125 14.87 2.65 10.66
C LYS A 125 14.24 1.27 10.69
N LEU A 126 12.94 1.19 11.03
CA LEU A 126 12.26 -0.10 11.13
C LEU A 126 12.14 -0.82 9.77
N ALA A 127 11.90 -0.08 8.70
CA ALA A 127 11.76 -0.62 7.34
C ALA A 127 13.04 -1.28 6.82
N GLN A 128 14.22 -0.83 7.25
CA GLN A 128 15.49 -1.46 6.86
C GLN A 128 15.63 -2.87 7.43
N LEU A 129 15.06 -3.12 8.62
CA LEU A 129 15.10 -4.44 9.27
C LEU A 129 14.29 -5.48 8.52
N TRP A 130 13.20 -5.07 7.84
CA TRP A 130 12.38 -5.96 7.01
C TRP A 130 13.24 -6.68 5.97
N TRP A 131 14.00 -5.91 5.18
CA TRP A 131 14.82 -6.47 4.11
C TRP A 131 15.94 -7.38 4.61
N GLN A 132 16.47 -7.12 5.80
CA GLN A 132 17.51 -7.97 6.41
C GLN A 132 16.96 -9.33 6.86
N ASN A 133 15.69 -9.41 7.24
CA ASN A 133 15.10 -10.65 7.75
C ASN A 133 14.34 -11.45 6.68
N ILE A 134 13.70 -10.79 5.71
CA ILE A 134 12.91 -11.49 4.69
C ILE A 134 13.77 -12.37 3.76
N GLY A 135 15.04 -12.02 3.55
CA GLY A 135 15.96 -12.81 2.73
C GLY A 135 16.16 -14.24 3.26
N ASP A 136 16.19 -14.41 4.59
CA ASP A 136 16.33 -15.73 5.23
C ASP A 136 15.09 -16.60 4.99
N ALA A 137 13.89 -16.01 5.03
CA ALA A 137 12.65 -16.72 4.74
C ALA A 137 12.55 -17.10 3.26
N MET A 138 12.87 -16.17 2.36
CA MET A 138 12.80 -16.41 0.90
C MET A 138 13.79 -17.46 0.41
N SER A 139 14.96 -17.57 1.05
CA SER A 139 15.96 -18.59 0.72
C SER A 139 15.70 -19.94 1.36
N GLY A 140 14.74 -20.03 2.29
CA GLY A 140 14.46 -21.23 3.08
C GLY A 140 15.49 -21.50 4.19
N ALA A 141 16.38 -20.54 4.48
CA ALA A 141 17.33 -20.64 5.59
C ALA A 141 16.62 -20.59 6.96
N LYS A 142 15.48 -19.92 7.03
CA LYS A 142 14.55 -19.88 8.16
C LYS A 142 13.13 -20.15 7.69
N THR A 143 12.32 -20.71 8.58
CA THR A 143 10.86 -20.71 8.39
C THR A 143 10.32 -19.27 8.41
N PRO A 144 9.14 -19.01 7.83
CA PRO A 144 8.50 -17.70 7.93
C PRO A 144 8.35 -17.21 9.38
N GLN A 145 7.99 -18.11 10.31
CA GLN A 145 7.86 -17.78 11.73
C GLN A 145 9.20 -17.32 12.32
N GLU A 146 10.27 -18.11 12.16
CA GLU A 146 11.59 -17.76 12.70
C GLU A 146 12.14 -16.44 12.14
N ALA A 147 11.87 -16.14 10.86
CA ALA A 147 12.26 -14.88 10.25
C ALA A 147 11.47 -13.69 10.81
N LEU A 148 10.16 -13.86 11.04
CA LEU A 148 9.31 -12.82 11.63
C LEU A 148 9.61 -12.62 13.13
N ASP A 149 9.92 -13.67 13.88
CA ASP A 149 10.36 -13.58 15.28
C ASP A 149 11.69 -12.80 15.38
N ALA A 150 12.64 -13.11 14.49
CA ALA A 150 13.91 -12.38 14.42
C ALA A 150 13.72 -10.90 14.07
N LEU A 151 12.81 -10.61 13.14
CA LEU A 151 12.41 -9.25 12.80
C LEU A 151 11.77 -8.53 13.99
N CYS A 152 10.82 -9.18 14.68
CA CYS A 152 10.13 -8.63 15.84
C CYS A 152 11.14 -8.21 16.91
N ALA A 153 12.03 -9.12 17.32
CA ALA A 153 13.07 -8.84 18.30
C ALA A 153 14.02 -7.71 17.85
N ALA A 154 14.29 -7.58 16.55
CA ALA A 154 15.09 -6.48 16.02
C ALA A 154 14.36 -5.13 16.08
N GLN A 155 13.06 -5.11 15.77
CA GLN A 155 12.22 -3.93 15.85
C GLN A 155 12.02 -3.48 17.31
N GLU A 156 11.79 -4.40 18.24
CA GLU A 156 11.66 -4.11 19.67
C GLU A 156 12.91 -3.41 20.22
N ARG A 157 14.11 -3.91 19.91
CA ARG A 157 15.36 -3.24 20.31
C ARG A 157 15.49 -1.81 19.81
N VAL A 158 14.89 -1.48 18.66
CA VAL A 158 14.85 -0.09 18.16
C VAL A 158 13.81 0.72 18.93
N LEU A 159 12.62 0.17 19.14
CA LEU A 159 11.51 0.82 19.84
C LEU A 159 11.86 1.12 21.31
N GLU A 160 12.48 0.18 22.03
CA GLU A 160 12.97 0.37 23.41
C GLU A 160 13.97 1.54 23.49
N ARG A 161 14.87 1.65 22.51
CA ARG A 161 15.84 2.75 22.45
C ARG A 161 15.14 4.08 22.20
N LEU A 162 14.11 4.10 21.36
CA LEU A 162 13.31 5.30 21.07
C LEU A 162 12.51 5.74 22.29
N GLU A 163 11.85 4.80 22.99
CA GLU A 163 11.14 5.06 24.24
C GLU A 163 12.09 5.67 25.28
N ARG A 164 13.23 5.02 25.54
CA ARG A 164 14.22 5.50 26.51
C ARG A 164 14.79 6.87 26.15
N ALA A 165 14.97 7.16 24.86
CA ALA A 165 15.50 8.43 24.41
C ALA A 165 14.49 9.58 24.53
N GLY A 166 13.18 9.29 24.51
CA GLY A 166 12.12 10.28 24.67
C GLY A 166 12.04 11.34 23.56
N VAL A 167 12.74 11.14 22.44
CA VAL A 167 12.90 12.16 21.37
C VAL A 167 11.61 12.49 20.64
N GLN A 168 10.61 11.62 20.71
CA GLN A 168 9.29 11.80 20.09
C GLN A 168 8.24 12.34 21.09
N GLY A 169 8.61 12.62 22.34
CA GLY A 169 7.70 13.10 23.38
C GLY A 169 6.49 12.18 23.56
N ASP A 170 5.30 12.77 23.70
CA ASP A 170 4.03 12.06 23.91
C ASP A 170 3.59 11.19 22.71
N LEU A 171 4.28 11.32 21.55
CA LEU A 171 4.02 10.54 20.34
C LEU A 171 5.00 9.38 20.17
N GLY A 172 5.92 9.19 21.12
CA GLY A 172 6.90 8.11 21.10
C GLY A 172 6.29 6.74 21.41
N PRO A 173 6.99 5.65 21.06
CA PRO A 173 6.57 4.32 21.46
C PRO A 173 6.64 4.17 22.98
N LYS A 174 5.73 3.37 23.51
CA LYS A 174 5.74 2.89 24.89
C LYS A 174 5.71 1.37 24.86
N MET A 175 6.75 0.72 25.37
CA MET A 175 6.81 -0.73 25.34
C MET A 175 5.83 -1.31 26.37
N ASN A 176 5.16 -2.39 25.99
CA ASN A 176 4.35 -3.17 26.92
C ASN A 176 5.26 -4.07 27.75
N GLU A 177 4.78 -4.51 28.92
CA GLU A 177 5.40 -5.63 29.61
C GLU A 177 5.30 -6.89 28.75
N GLU A 178 6.30 -7.77 28.85
CA GLU A 178 6.22 -9.10 28.24
C GLU A 178 4.99 -9.85 28.79
N ARG A 179 4.28 -10.49 27.86
CA ARG A 179 3.06 -11.27 28.12
C ARG A 179 3.05 -12.48 27.21
N ASP A 180 2.31 -13.50 27.65
CA ASP A 180 2.04 -14.66 26.84
C ASP A 180 1.34 -14.26 25.53
N PRO A 181 1.69 -14.86 24.38
CA PRO A 181 1.04 -14.55 23.10
C PRO A 181 -0.50 -14.66 23.15
N GLU A 182 -1.05 -15.58 23.94
CA GLU A 182 -2.49 -15.78 24.08
C GLU A 182 -3.18 -14.54 24.68
N TYR A 183 -2.50 -13.81 25.56
CA TYR A 183 -3.01 -12.55 26.06
C TYR A 183 -3.24 -11.55 24.92
N TRP A 184 -2.29 -11.45 23.98
CA TRP A 184 -2.40 -10.54 22.84
C TRP A 184 -3.43 -11.03 21.82
N LEU A 185 -3.48 -12.33 21.53
CA LEU A 185 -4.40 -12.94 20.58
C LEU A 185 -5.86 -12.90 21.04
N SER A 186 -6.11 -12.84 22.35
CA SER A 186 -7.45 -12.72 22.93
C SER A 186 -7.97 -11.27 23.00
N GLN A 187 -7.15 -10.26 22.67
CA GLN A 187 -7.61 -8.87 22.69
C GLN A 187 -8.57 -8.55 21.53
N PRO A 188 -9.52 -7.62 21.73
CA PRO A 188 -10.35 -7.12 20.63
C PRO A 188 -9.49 -6.54 19.49
N GLY A 189 -9.70 -7.04 18.27
CA GLY A 189 -8.96 -6.58 17.09
C GLY A 189 -7.53 -7.11 16.97
N ALA A 190 -7.16 -8.13 17.76
CA ALA A 190 -5.86 -8.77 17.71
C ALA A 190 -5.50 -9.35 16.33
N PRO A 191 -4.20 -9.55 16.04
CA PRO A 191 -3.75 -10.40 14.94
C PRO A 191 -4.40 -11.78 14.98
N LYS A 192 -4.46 -12.45 13.82
CA LYS A 192 -5.08 -13.78 13.73
C LYS A 192 -4.14 -14.84 14.32
N ALA A 193 -4.69 -15.67 15.20
CA ALA A 193 -4.01 -16.87 15.68
C ALA A 193 -3.80 -17.86 14.52
N LYS A 194 -2.81 -18.73 14.66
CA LYS A 194 -2.52 -19.77 13.67
C LYS A 194 -3.74 -20.66 13.44
N LEU A 195 -4.08 -20.90 12.17
CA LEU A 195 -5.16 -21.82 11.80
C LEU A 195 -4.65 -23.27 11.78
N GLU A 196 -5.58 -24.23 11.97
CA GLU A 196 -5.27 -25.66 11.81
C GLU A 196 -4.85 -26.00 10.38
N ASN A 197 -5.44 -25.32 9.38
CA ASN A 197 -5.09 -25.43 7.98
C ASN A 197 -4.81 -24.06 7.38
N GLU A 198 -3.56 -23.79 7.03
CA GLU A 198 -3.13 -22.58 6.32
C GLU A 198 -2.88 -22.82 4.82
N ASP A 199 -3.02 -24.07 4.36
CA ASP A 199 -2.77 -24.50 2.98
C ASP A 199 -4.06 -25.11 2.40
N GLU A 200 -5.09 -24.28 2.33
CA GLU A 200 -6.37 -24.68 1.73
C GLU A 200 -6.24 -24.90 0.22
N GLU A 201 -7.03 -25.85 -0.32
CA GLU A 201 -7.06 -26.10 -1.76
C GLU A 201 -7.44 -24.82 -2.53
N PRO A 202 -6.63 -24.36 -3.49
CA PRO A 202 -6.89 -23.13 -4.22
C PRO A 202 -8.20 -23.19 -5.01
N LYS A 203 -9.04 -22.16 -4.85
CA LYS A 203 -10.30 -22.02 -5.60
C LYS A 203 -10.13 -21.01 -6.71
N THR A 204 -10.51 -21.40 -7.92
CA THR A 204 -10.54 -20.50 -9.08
C THR A 204 -11.94 -19.90 -9.25
N VAL A 205 -11.98 -18.63 -9.63
CA VAL A 205 -13.22 -17.88 -9.86
C VAL A 205 -13.12 -17.25 -11.25
N SER A 206 -14.24 -17.20 -11.97
CA SER A 206 -14.27 -16.56 -13.29
C SER A 206 -14.01 -15.06 -13.19
N TYR A 207 -13.33 -14.48 -14.18
CA TYR A 207 -13.06 -13.04 -14.20
C TYR A 207 -14.35 -12.21 -14.15
N ASP A 208 -15.36 -12.60 -14.92
CA ASP A 208 -16.66 -11.90 -15.00
C ASP A 208 -17.41 -11.90 -13.66
N GLU A 209 -17.16 -12.91 -12.82
CA GLU A 209 -17.68 -12.96 -11.46
C GLU A 209 -16.87 -12.07 -10.52
N LEU A 210 -15.53 -12.11 -10.60
CA LEU A 210 -14.64 -11.29 -9.78
C LEU A 210 -14.92 -9.79 -9.94
N ILE A 211 -15.10 -9.31 -11.17
CA ILE A 211 -15.32 -7.88 -11.45
C ILE A 211 -16.67 -7.35 -10.97
N LYS A 212 -17.63 -8.21 -10.62
CA LYS A 212 -18.90 -7.74 -10.02
C LYS A 212 -18.67 -7.03 -8.69
N SER A 213 -17.58 -7.33 -7.99
CA SER A 213 -17.17 -6.62 -6.77
C SER A 213 -16.77 -5.15 -7.01
N TRP A 214 -16.58 -4.74 -8.27
CA TRP A 214 -16.22 -3.37 -8.65
C TRP A 214 -17.44 -2.52 -9.07
N GLN A 215 -18.63 -3.13 -9.14
CA GLN A 215 -19.89 -2.43 -9.43
C GLN A 215 -20.54 -1.93 -8.13
#